data_AF-A0A835LLK8-F1
#
_entry.id   AF-A0A835LLK8-F1
#
_cell.length_a   1.000
_cell.length_b   1.000
_cell.length_c   1.000
_cell.angle_alpha   90.00
_cell.angle_beta   90.00
_cell.angle_gamma   90.00
#
_symmetry.space_group_name_H-M   'P 1'
#
loop_
_entity.id
_entity.type
_entity.pdbx_description
1 polymer ?
#
loop_
_entity_poly.entity_id
_entity_poly.type
_entity_poly.pdbx_seq_one_letter_code
_entity_poly.pdbx_strand_id
1 'polypeptide(L)'
;MERKQKIMEYRGIFDKTLASDNLANEDFIRRLVQNQLQSSPSEAQEKRIKEVTHLLDLMRSASGNDFKRSKSYGTQQAAWKLKEDNDEYRVMYREGPQGSPFHTLLAEGYVNAPLDFCLCAGWEVGLYKNW
;
A
#
# COMPACT_ATOMS: atom_id res chain seq x y z
N MET A 1 -8.61 -6.81 23.63
CA MET A 1 -8.97 -8.04 22.89
C MET A 1 -9.89 -7.73 21.72
N GLU A 2 -11.03 -7.03 21.92
CA GLU A 2 -11.94 -6.69 20.82
C GLU A 2 -11.35 -5.79 19.72
N ARG A 3 -10.58 -4.75 20.07
CA ARG A 3 -9.94 -3.84 19.09
C ARG A 3 -8.91 -4.58 18.23
N LYS A 4 -8.03 -5.35 18.88
CA LYS A 4 -7.07 -6.24 18.21
C LYS A 4 -7.74 -7.23 17.24
N GLN A 5 -8.91 -7.76 17.61
CA GLN A 5 -9.64 -8.68 16.74
C GLN A 5 -10.23 -7.98 15.51
N LYS A 6 -10.78 -6.76 15.70
CA LYS A 6 -11.27 -5.92 14.60
C LYS A 6 -10.18 -5.55 13.60
N ILE A 7 -8.98 -5.16 14.07
CA ILE A 7 -7.90 -4.81 13.14
C ILE A 7 -7.42 -6.03 12.35
N MET A 8 -7.37 -7.22 12.95
CA MET A 8 -7.04 -8.45 12.22
C MET A 8 -8.08 -8.79 11.15
N GLU A 9 -9.37 -8.55 11.44
CA GLU A 9 -10.45 -8.73 10.46
C GLU A 9 -10.32 -7.74 9.29
N TYR A 10 -10.10 -6.46 9.58
CA TYR A 10 -9.90 -5.44 8.53
C TYR A 10 -8.66 -5.73 7.68
N ARG A 11 -7.57 -6.20 8.28
CA ARG A 11 -6.39 -6.67 7.55
C ARG A 11 -6.73 -7.83 6.62
N GLY A 12 -7.48 -8.82 7.10
CA GLY A 12 -7.94 -9.92 6.25
C GLY A 12 -8.84 -9.49 5.10
N ILE A 13 -9.71 -8.50 5.30
CA ILE A 13 -10.52 -7.89 4.23
C ILE A 13 -9.64 -7.17 3.23
N PHE A 14 -8.67 -6.39 3.71
CA PHE A 14 -7.71 -5.67 2.87
C PHE A 14 -6.89 -6.61 1.99
N ASP A 15 -6.30 -7.66 2.59
CA ASP A 15 -5.51 -8.66 1.86
C ASP A 15 -6.36 -9.39 0.80
N LYS A 16 -7.61 -9.77 1.13
CA LYS A 16 -8.55 -10.36 0.16
C LYS A 16 -8.88 -9.39 -0.97
N THR A 17 -9.04 -8.11 -0.67
CA THR A 17 -9.35 -7.08 -1.66
C THR A 17 -8.15 -6.87 -2.59
N LEU A 18 -6.93 -6.80 -2.05
CA LEU A 18 -5.70 -6.72 -2.85
C LEU A 18 -5.50 -7.94 -3.75
N ALA A 19 -5.92 -9.12 -3.31
CA ALA A 19 -5.86 -10.36 -4.07
C ALA A 19 -7.01 -10.53 -5.09
N SER A 20 -7.99 -9.62 -5.11
CA SER A 20 -9.12 -9.70 -6.04
C SER A 20 -8.68 -9.45 -7.49
N ASP A 21 -9.38 -10.06 -8.45
CA ASP A 21 -9.07 -9.91 -9.88
C ASP A 21 -9.08 -8.44 -10.34
N ASN A 22 -9.92 -7.60 -9.71
CA ASN A 22 -9.98 -6.17 -10.01
C ASN A 22 -8.68 -5.42 -9.67
N LEU A 23 -7.91 -5.89 -8.69
CA LEU A 23 -6.66 -5.24 -8.24
C LEU A 23 -5.39 -6.05 -8.55
N ALA A 24 -5.55 -7.30 -9.01
CA ALA A 24 -4.47 -8.16 -9.47
C ALA A 24 -4.30 -8.14 -10.99
N ASN A 25 -5.36 -7.82 -11.75
CA ASN A 25 -5.32 -7.79 -13.22
C ASN A 25 -4.82 -6.44 -13.74
N GLU A 26 -3.63 -6.44 -14.34
CA GLU A 26 -3.01 -5.24 -14.91
C GLU A 26 -3.84 -4.59 -16.01
N ASP A 27 -4.54 -5.37 -16.85
CA ASP A 27 -5.42 -4.84 -17.90
C ASP A 27 -6.67 -4.17 -17.32
N PHE A 28 -7.17 -4.66 -16.18
CA PHE A 28 -8.24 -3.99 -15.47
C PHE A 28 -7.76 -2.64 -14.90
N ILE A 29 -6.60 -2.62 -14.23
CA ILE A 29 -5.99 -1.40 -13.71
C ILE A 29 -5.75 -0.38 -14.82
N ARG A 30 -5.20 -0.83 -15.96
CA ARG A 30 -4.95 0.00 -17.14
C ARG A 30 -6.23 0.67 -17.62
N ARG A 31 -7.29 -0.10 -17.84
CA ARG A 31 -8.60 0.43 -18.27
C ARG A 31 -9.19 1.39 -17.25
N LEU A 32 -9.07 1.09 -15.96
CA LEU A 32 -9.58 1.95 -14.90
C LEU A 32 -8.86 3.31 -14.92
N VAL A 33 -7.53 3.32 -14.97
CA VAL A 33 -6.74 4.57 -14.99
C VAL A 33 -7.04 5.38 -16.25
N GLN A 34 -7.12 4.73 -17.41
CA GLN A 34 -7.48 5.40 -18.67
C GLN A 34 -8.87 6.04 -18.60
N ASN A 35 -9.85 5.35 -17.98
CA ASN A 35 -11.20 5.87 -17.79
C ASN A 35 -11.27 7.05 -16.80
N GLN A 36 -10.44 7.04 -15.76
CA GLN A 36 -10.40 8.14 -14.77
C GLN A 36 -9.59 9.35 -15.24
N LEU A 37 -8.63 9.15 -16.14
CA LEU A 37 -7.72 10.18 -16.65
C LEU A 37 -7.91 10.46 -18.15
N GLN A 38 -9.14 10.33 -18.67
CA GLN A 38 -9.43 10.49 -20.10
C GLN A 38 -8.96 11.84 -20.68
N SER A 39 -8.97 12.90 -19.87
CA SER A 39 -8.51 14.24 -20.25
C SER A 39 -7.00 14.43 -20.20
N SER A 40 -6.25 13.47 -19.65
CA SER A 40 -4.80 13.55 -19.49
C SER A 40 -4.06 13.01 -20.73
N PRO A 41 -2.85 13.50 -21.02
CA PRO A 41 -2.02 12.95 -22.08
C PRO A 41 -1.72 11.46 -21.88
N SER A 42 -1.55 10.71 -22.97
CA SER A 42 -1.24 9.28 -22.94
C SER A 42 0.00 8.96 -22.09
N GLU A 43 1.04 9.80 -22.13
CA GLU A 43 2.25 9.61 -21.32
C GLU A 43 1.95 9.69 -19.81
N ALA A 44 1.09 10.63 -19.41
CA ALA A 44 0.68 10.79 -18.02
C ALA A 44 -0.17 9.60 -17.54
N GLN A 45 -1.02 9.06 -18.43
CA GLN A 45 -1.80 7.85 -18.15
C GLN A 45 -0.88 6.64 -17.95
N GLU A 46 0.07 6.40 -18.86
CA GLU A 46 1.01 5.27 -18.75
C GLU A 46 1.90 5.37 -17.51
N LYS A 47 2.36 6.58 -17.17
CA LYS A 47 3.07 6.82 -15.91
C LYS A 47 2.20 6.48 -14.71
N ARG A 48 0.94 6.92 -14.69
CA ARG A 48 0.00 6.64 -13.60
C ARG A 48 -0.29 5.14 -13.47
N ILE A 49 -0.44 4.42 -14.59
CA ILE A 49 -0.65 2.97 -14.60
C ILE A 49 0.51 2.27 -13.89
N LYS A 50 1.75 2.60 -14.27
CA LYS A 50 2.95 2.02 -13.63
C LYS A 50 3.01 2.31 -12.14
N GLU A 51 2.72 3.54 -11.73
CA GLU A 51 2.72 3.95 -10.32
C GLU A 51 1.66 3.19 -9.51
N VAL A 52 0.43 3.06 -10.04
CA VAL A 52 -0.66 2.34 -9.38
C VAL A 52 -0.36 0.84 -9.28
N THR A 53 0.08 0.22 -10.37
CA THR A 53 0.46 -1.20 -10.37
C THR A 53 1.61 -1.46 -9.39
N HIS A 54 2.64 -0.62 -9.40
CA HIS A 54 3.76 -0.73 -8.46
C HIS A 54 3.31 -0.59 -7.01
N LEU A 55 2.43 0.35 -6.69
CA LEU A 55 1.87 0.52 -5.35
C LEU A 55 1.08 -0.72 -4.90
N LEU A 56 0.24 -1.28 -5.78
CA LEU A 56 -0.52 -2.50 -5.50
C LEU A 56 0.40 -3.71 -5.28
N ASP A 57 1.46 -3.84 -6.08
CA ASP A 57 2.49 -4.86 -5.89
C ASP A 57 3.22 -4.70 -4.54
N LEU A 58 3.56 -3.47 -4.16
CA LEU A 58 4.17 -3.18 -2.86
C LEU A 58 3.27 -3.61 -1.71
N MET A 59 1.98 -3.25 -1.75
CA MET A 59 1.02 -3.65 -0.72
C MET A 59 0.82 -5.16 -0.68
N ARG A 60 0.68 -5.82 -1.84
CA ARG A 60 0.60 -7.29 -1.94
C ARG A 60 1.84 -7.99 -1.40
N SER A 61 3.04 -7.43 -1.62
CA SER A 61 4.28 -8.01 -1.09
C SER A 61 4.37 -7.99 0.43
N ALA A 62 3.62 -7.09 1.08
CA ALA A 62 3.49 -7.02 2.53
C ALA A 62 2.32 -7.85 3.09
N SER A 63 1.38 -8.25 2.22
CA SER A 63 0.28 -9.18 2.50
C SER A 63 0.83 -10.61 2.63
N GLY A 64 1.29 -10.95 3.84
CA GLY A 64 1.69 -12.31 4.17
C GLY A 64 2.25 -12.42 5.58
N ASN A 65 1.87 -13.46 6.31
CA ASN A 65 2.45 -13.76 7.64
C ASN A 65 3.90 -14.25 7.56
N ASP A 66 4.40 -14.57 6.36
CA ASP A 66 5.77 -15.03 6.13
C ASP A 66 6.72 -13.87 5.83
N PHE A 67 6.96 -13.04 6.84
CA PHE A 67 8.08 -12.07 6.90
C PHE A 67 9.47 -12.72 6.73
N LYS A 68 9.53 -14.04 6.49
CA LYS A 68 10.75 -14.85 6.35
C LYS A 68 11.02 -15.37 4.94
N ARG A 69 10.15 -15.16 3.94
CA ARG A 69 10.40 -15.76 2.61
C ARG A 69 9.87 -14.93 1.44
N SER A 70 10.77 -14.15 0.83
CA SER A 70 10.68 -13.81 -0.59
C SER A 70 11.92 -14.36 -1.28
N LYS A 71 11.76 -15.53 -1.92
CA LYS A 71 12.70 -16.07 -2.91
C LYS A 71 11.88 -16.44 -4.14
N SER A 72 11.51 -15.45 -4.93
CA SER A 72 11.14 -15.69 -6.34
C SER A 72 11.14 -14.40 -7.15
N TYR A 73 11.84 -14.49 -8.28
CA TYR A 73 11.93 -13.57 -9.43
C TYR A 73 12.84 -12.33 -9.30
N GLY A 74 14.11 -12.52 -9.67
CA GLY A 74 14.94 -11.55 -10.40
C GLY A 74 15.58 -10.41 -9.63
N THR A 75 15.03 -10.00 -8.49
CA THR A 75 15.66 -9.06 -7.56
C THR A 75 15.51 -9.62 -6.16
N GLN A 76 16.60 -9.74 -5.40
CA GLN A 76 16.53 -10.05 -3.97
C GLN A 76 15.88 -8.85 -3.25
N GLN A 77 14.57 -8.69 -3.39
CA GLN A 77 13.83 -7.70 -2.60
C GLN A 77 13.89 -8.17 -1.16
N ALA A 78 14.43 -7.32 -0.28
CA ALA A 78 14.51 -7.62 1.14
C ALA A 78 13.11 -7.97 1.67
N ALA A 79 13.03 -8.98 2.54
CA ALA A 79 11.77 -9.31 3.19
C ALA A 79 11.30 -8.14 4.08
N TRP A 80 9.99 -7.96 4.18
CA TRP A 80 9.42 -7.02 5.14
C TRP A 80 9.75 -7.47 6.57
N LYS A 81 10.12 -6.51 7.42
CA LYS A 81 10.37 -6.67 8.85
C LYS A 81 9.31 -5.87 9.61
N LEU A 82 8.69 -6.47 10.61
CA LEU A 82 7.73 -5.78 11.47
C LEU A 82 8.48 -4.83 12.40
N LYS A 83 8.14 -3.54 12.38
CA LYS A 83 8.65 -2.53 13.32
C LYS A 83 7.73 -2.32 14.50
N GLU A 84 6.43 -2.24 14.23
CA GLU A 84 5.41 -2.00 15.25
C GLU A 84 4.11 -2.70 14.84
N ASP A 85 3.39 -3.25 15.81
CA ASP A 85 2.05 -3.83 15.61
C ASP A 85 1.24 -3.65 16.89
N ASN A 86 0.17 -2.88 16.79
CA ASN A 86 -0.73 -2.58 17.90
C ASN A 86 -2.20 -2.74 17.46
N ASP A 87 -3.13 -2.33 18.31
CA ASP A 87 -4.57 -2.48 18.09
C ASP A 87 -5.15 -1.48 17.05
N GLU A 88 -4.34 -0.59 16.50
CA GLU A 88 -4.72 0.51 15.59
C GLU A 88 -3.97 0.50 14.25
N TYR A 89 -2.68 0.14 14.25
CA TYR A 89 -1.86 0.09 13.05
C TYR A 89 -0.72 -0.95 13.15
N ARG A 90 -0.12 -1.28 12.01
CA ARG A 90 1.21 -1.89 11.94
C ARG A 90 2.14 -1.10 11.03
N VAL A 91 3.41 -1.07 11.41
CA VAL A 91 4.50 -0.49 10.61
C VAL A 91 5.44 -1.61 10.20
N MET A 92 5.65 -1.72 8.89
CA MET A 92 6.58 -2.65 8.27
C MET A 92 7.71 -1.88 7.61
N TYR A 93 8.87 -2.50 7.57
CA TYR A 93 10.10 -1.92 7.06
C TYR A 93 10.79 -2.87 6.10
N ARG A 94 11.30 -2.33 5.00
CA ARG A 94 12.07 -3.08 4.01
C ARG A 94 13.36 -2.35 3.71
N GLU A 95 14.47 -3.06 3.84
CA GLU A 95 15.79 -2.55 3.49
C GLU A 95 15.88 -2.30 1.98
N GLY A 96 16.44 -1.16 1.57
CA GLY A 96 16.82 -0.97 0.18
C GLY A 96 18.06 -1.77 -0.18
N PRO A 97 18.54 -1.63 -1.43
CA PRO A 97 19.74 -2.30 -1.90
C PRO A 97 20.95 -2.01 -1.01
N GLN A 98 21.88 -2.97 -0.92
CA GLN A 98 23.10 -2.80 -0.14
C GLN A 98 23.86 -1.52 -0.54
N GLY A 99 24.20 -0.70 0.45
CA GLY A 99 24.86 0.60 0.24
C GLY A 99 23.92 1.76 -0.06
N SER A 100 22.62 1.51 -0.27
CA SER A 100 21.61 2.56 -0.40
C SER A 100 21.18 3.10 0.98
N PRO A 101 21.10 4.42 1.18
CA PRO A 101 20.48 5.00 2.37
C PRO A 101 18.94 4.96 2.32
N PHE A 102 18.36 4.59 1.17
CA PHE A 102 16.92 4.60 0.96
C PHE A 102 16.29 3.27 1.36
N HIS A 103 15.31 3.33 2.24
CA HIS A 103 14.53 2.18 2.70
C HIS A 103 13.04 2.44 2.49
N THR A 104 12.22 1.38 2.46
CA THR A 104 10.76 1.51 2.35
C THR A 104 10.11 1.27 3.71
N LEU A 105 9.19 2.15 4.09
CA LEU A 105 8.26 1.96 5.20
C LEU A 105 6.86 1.79 4.64
N LEU A 106 6.09 0.89 5.26
CA LEU A 106 4.67 0.71 4.97
C LEU A 106 3.93 0.73 6.30
N ALA A 107 3.06 1.73 6.47
CA ALA A 107 2.15 1.80 7.59
C ALA A 107 0.74 1.48 7.09
N GLU A 108 0.05 0.58 7.78
CA GLU A 108 -1.35 0.29 7.54
C GLU A 108 -2.12 0.34 8.86
N GLY A 109 -3.35 0.79 8.78
CA GLY A 109 -4.24 0.95 9.92
C GLY A 109 -5.64 1.26 9.42
N TYR A 110 -6.54 1.54 10.35
CA TYR A 110 -7.89 1.98 10.02
C TYR A 110 -8.12 3.39 10.55
N VAL A 111 -8.92 4.16 9.82
CA VAL A 111 -9.35 5.48 10.25
C VAL A 111 -10.86 5.46 10.36
N ASN A 112 -11.39 5.84 11.52
CA ASN A 112 -12.83 5.96 11.75
C ASN A 112 -13.34 7.34 11.28
N ALA A 113 -13.17 7.64 9.99
CA ALA A 113 -13.62 8.88 9.39
C ALA A 113 -13.94 8.67 7.89
N PRO A 114 -14.79 9.53 7.31
CA PRO A 114 -15.00 9.58 5.86
C PRO A 114 -13.68 9.78 5.08
N LEU A 115 -13.60 9.18 3.88
CA LEU A 115 -12.37 9.20 3.07
C LEU A 115 -11.93 10.63 2.69
N ASP A 116 -12.88 11.50 2.37
CA ASP A 116 -12.65 12.92 2.06
C ASP A 116 -12.02 13.67 3.24
N PHE A 117 -12.47 13.41 4.47
CA PHE A 117 -11.82 13.94 5.68
C PHE A 117 -10.39 13.43 5.85
N CYS A 118 -10.16 12.12 5.65
CA CYS A 118 -8.82 11.53 5.73
C CYS A 118 -7.86 12.13 4.69
N LEU A 119 -8.34 12.34 3.46
CA LEU A 119 -7.56 12.94 2.38
C LEU A 119 -7.27 14.42 2.65
N CYS A 120 -8.27 15.17 3.12
CA CYS A 120 -8.10 16.57 3.50
C CYS A 120 -7.09 16.72 4.63
N ALA A 121 -7.20 15.87 5.68
CA ALA A 121 -6.17 15.78 6.70
C ALA A 121 -4.82 15.49 6.04
N GLY A 122 -4.61 14.33 5.41
CA GLY A 122 -3.29 13.95 4.89
C GLY A 122 -2.65 14.89 3.85
N TRP A 123 -3.42 15.76 3.19
CA TRP A 123 -2.93 16.69 2.17
C TRP A 123 -2.72 18.12 2.67
N GLU A 124 -3.52 18.58 3.64
CA GLU A 124 -3.54 20.00 4.01
C GLU A 124 -2.36 20.39 4.91
N VAL A 125 -1.40 21.11 4.33
CA VAL A 125 -0.18 21.57 5.02
C VAL A 125 -0.52 22.46 6.22
N GLY A 126 -1.61 23.23 6.15
CA GLY A 126 -2.06 24.07 7.27
C GLY A 126 -2.41 23.26 8.53
N LEU A 127 -2.85 22.01 8.37
CA LEU A 127 -3.22 21.12 9.47
C LEU A 127 -2.01 20.43 10.11
N TYR A 128 -0.86 20.36 9.42
CA TYR A 128 0.35 19.69 9.94
C TYR A 128 0.81 20.23 11.29
N LYS A 129 0.62 21.52 11.58
CA LYS A 129 0.98 22.13 12.87
C LYS A 129 0.13 21.63 14.05
N ASN A 130 -1.01 21.00 13.76
CA ASN A 130 -1.99 20.54 14.75
C ASN A 130 -1.96 19.01 14.94
N TRP A 131 -1.13 18.29 14.17
CA TRP A 131 -0.90 16.85 14.33
C TRP A 131 0.32 16.59 15.20
#